data_AF-H9FHF3-F1
#
_entry.id   AF-H9FHF3-F1
#
_cell.length_a   1.000
_cell.length_b   1.000
_cell.length_c   1.000
_cell.angle_alpha   90.00
_cell.angle_beta   90.00
_cell.angle_gamma   90.00
#
_symmetry.space_group_name_H-M   'P 1'
#
loop_
_entity.id
_entity.type
_entity.pdbx_description
1 polymer ?
#
loop_
_entity_poly.entity_id
_entity_poly.type
_entity_poly.pdbx_seq_one_letter_code
_entity_poly.pdbx_strand_id
1 'polypeptide(L)'
;TGVAAAAGLHRYLRDFCGCHVAWSGSQLRLPRPLPAVPGELTEATPNRYRYYQNVCTQSYSFVWWDWARWEREIDWMALNGINLALAWSGQEAIWQRVYLALGLTQTEINEFFTGPAFLAWGRMGNLHTWDGPLPPSWHIKQLYLQHRVLDRMRSFGMTPVLPAFAGHVPEAVTRVFPQVNVTKMGSWGHFNCSYSCSFLLAPEDPMFPVIGSLFLRELVKEFGTDHIYGADTFNEMQPPSSAPSYLAAATTAVYEAMIAVDTEA
;
A
#
# COMPACT_ATOMS: atom_id res chain seq x y z
N THR A 1 19.16 -10.42 10.87
CA THR A 1 17.96 -9.58 11.09
C THR A 1 16.91 -10.38 11.83
N GLY A 2 15.88 -9.73 12.40
CA GLY A 2 14.80 -10.42 13.11
C GLY A 2 14.07 -11.42 12.22
N VAL A 3 13.77 -11.06 10.97
CA VAL A 3 13.19 -11.95 9.96
C VAL A 3 14.04 -13.20 9.67
N ALA A 4 15.37 -13.08 9.64
CA ALA A 4 16.25 -14.23 9.40
C ALA A 4 16.25 -15.20 10.58
N ALA A 5 16.20 -14.68 11.82
CA ALA A 5 16.07 -15.50 13.02
C ALA A 5 14.71 -16.21 13.07
N ALA A 6 13.62 -15.53 12.71
CA ALA A 6 12.29 -16.13 12.62
C ALA A 6 12.21 -17.21 11.52
N ALA A 7 12.84 -17.00 10.37
CA ALA A 7 12.96 -18.03 9.33
C ALA A 7 13.78 -19.24 9.81
N GLY A 8 14.85 -19.01 10.57
CA GLY A 8 15.64 -20.08 11.21
C GLY A 8 14.82 -20.87 12.24
N LEU A 9 14.01 -20.19 13.05
CA LEU A 9 13.06 -20.84 13.97
C LEU A 9 12.05 -21.69 13.19
N HIS A 10 11.44 -21.15 12.14
CA HIS A 10 10.49 -21.90 11.32
C HIS A 10 11.13 -23.13 10.69
N ARG A 11 12.36 -22.99 10.19
CA ARG A 11 13.15 -24.09 9.63
C ARG A 11 13.37 -25.20 10.65
N TYR A 12 13.79 -24.84 11.87
CA TYR A 12 13.98 -25.81 12.95
C TYR A 12 12.67 -26.52 13.31
N LEU A 13 11.59 -25.75 13.51
CA LEU A 13 10.28 -26.30 13.86
C LEU A 13 9.76 -27.27 12.78
N ARG A 14 9.93 -26.92 11.50
CA ARG A 14 9.48 -27.74 10.38
C ARG A 14 10.31 -29.01 10.22
N ASP A 15 11.63 -28.88 10.09
CA ASP A 15 12.51 -29.98 9.68
C ASP A 15 12.87 -30.92 10.83
N PHE A 16 12.98 -30.39 12.05
CA PHE A 16 13.39 -31.18 13.21
C PHE A 16 12.20 -31.55 14.09
N CYS A 17 11.26 -30.62 14.32
CA CYS A 17 10.13 -30.86 15.20
C CYS A 17 8.85 -31.37 14.51
N GLY A 18 8.84 -31.46 13.17
CA GLY A 18 7.66 -31.88 12.40
C GLY A 18 6.46 -30.93 12.52
N CYS A 19 6.71 -29.66 12.82
CA CYS A 19 5.68 -28.64 12.96
C CYS A 19 5.26 -28.04 11.62
N HIS A 20 4.09 -27.42 11.59
CA HIS A 20 3.55 -26.72 10.43
C HIS A 20 2.77 -25.47 10.86
N VAL A 21 2.94 -24.36 10.14
CA VAL A 21 2.24 -23.09 10.38
C VAL A 21 1.63 -22.60 9.07
N ALA A 22 0.32 -22.39 9.06
CA ALA A 22 -0.44 -21.88 7.92
C ALA A 22 -1.59 -20.98 8.38
N TRP A 23 -2.26 -20.32 7.43
CA TRP A 23 -3.42 -19.46 7.73
C TRP A 23 -4.59 -20.22 8.35
N SER A 24 -4.84 -21.45 7.91
CA SER A 24 -5.97 -22.28 8.38
C SER A 24 -5.75 -22.87 9.77
N GLY A 25 -4.50 -22.91 10.25
CA GLY A 25 -4.17 -23.50 11.53
C GLY A 25 -2.69 -23.84 11.64
N SER A 26 -2.32 -24.47 12.76
CA SER A 26 -0.93 -24.87 13.01
C SER A 26 -0.87 -26.21 13.72
N GLN A 27 0.15 -27.00 13.40
CA GLN A 27 0.55 -28.22 14.11
C GLN A 27 1.86 -27.88 14.82
N LEU A 28 1.79 -27.65 16.13
CA LEU A 28 2.91 -27.14 16.93
C LEU A 28 3.33 -28.10 18.05
N ARG A 29 3.03 -29.40 17.92
CA ARG A 29 3.46 -30.40 18.90
C ARG A 29 4.98 -30.51 18.87
N LEU A 30 5.60 -30.19 20.01
CA LEU A 30 7.03 -30.34 20.19
C LEU A 30 7.39 -31.72 20.77
N PRO A 31 8.41 -32.39 20.22
CA PRO A 31 9.03 -33.57 20.86
C PRO A 31 9.69 -33.19 22.20
N ARG A 32 9.80 -34.18 23.09
CA ARG A 32 10.57 -34.07 24.34
C ARG A 32 11.48 -35.29 24.47
N PRO A 33 12.82 -35.13 24.46
CA PRO A 33 13.56 -33.86 24.32
C PRO A 33 13.40 -33.23 22.92
N LEU A 34 13.75 -31.94 22.81
CA LEU A 34 13.87 -31.28 21.51
C LEU A 34 15.03 -31.90 20.70
N PRO A 35 14.87 -32.16 19.39
CA PRO A 35 15.89 -32.74 18.55
C PRO A 35 17.14 -31.86 18.49
N ALA A 36 18.30 -32.50 18.62
CA ALA A 36 19.58 -31.83 18.45
C ALA A 36 19.85 -31.55 16.97
N VAL A 37 20.43 -30.38 16.69
CA VAL A 37 21.01 -30.05 15.38
C VAL A 37 22.47 -30.50 15.38
N PRO A 38 22.93 -31.31 14.41
CA PRO A 38 24.31 -31.76 14.39
C PRO A 38 25.24 -30.59 14.00
N GLY A 39 26.10 -30.19 14.92
CA GLY A 39 27.03 -29.07 14.72
C GLY A 39 26.30 -27.72 14.60
N GLU A 40 26.91 -26.79 13.85
CA GLU A 40 26.30 -25.51 13.51
C GLU A 40 25.73 -25.57 12.08
N LEU A 41 24.44 -25.27 11.94
CA LEU A 41 23.78 -25.19 10.64
C LEU A 41 23.53 -23.72 10.29
N THR A 42 24.29 -23.20 9.34
CA THR A 42 24.17 -21.82 8.85
C THR A 42 23.65 -21.84 7.41
N GLU A 43 22.62 -21.06 7.14
CA GLU A 43 22.09 -20.89 5.78
C GLU A 43 21.88 -19.40 5.48
N ALA A 44 22.18 -19.03 4.24
CA ALA A 44 21.96 -17.70 3.71
C ALA A 44 21.08 -17.78 2.46
N THR A 45 20.12 -16.85 2.35
CA THR A 45 19.35 -16.71 1.12
C THR A 45 20.15 -15.90 0.09
N PRO A 46 20.10 -16.26 -1.21
CA PRO A 46 20.64 -15.41 -2.26
C PRO A 46 19.74 -14.21 -2.57
N ASN A 47 18.51 -14.18 -2.03
CA ASN A 47 17.50 -13.18 -2.34
C ASN A 47 17.61 -11.99 -1.37
N ARG A 48 17.92 -10.82 -1.92
CA ARG A 48 17.87 -9.55 -1.15
C ARG A 48 16.47 -9.30 -0.58
N TYR A 49 15.45 -9.50 -1.39
CA TYR A 49 14.04 -9.33 -1.02
C TYR A 49 13.25 -10.62 -1.19
N ARG A 50 12.36 -10.87 -0.23
CA ARG A 50 11.26 -11.84 -0.31
C ARG A 50 9.99 -11.05 -0.05
N TYR A 51 9.28 -10.80 -1.14
CA TYR A 51 8.13 -9.90 -1.18
C TYR A 51 6.82 -10.64 -0.88
N TYR A 52 5.88 -9.97 -0.21
CA TYR A 52 4.53 -10.49 0.03
C TYR A 52 3.46 -9.43 -0.25
N GLN A 53 2.27 -9.92 -0.61
CA GLN A 53 1.00 -9.22 -0.84
C GLN A 53 0.78 -8.70 -2.27
N ASN A 54 -0.49 -8.59 -2.65
CA ASN A 54 -0.94 -7.83 -3.80
C ASN A 54 -1.81 -6.66 -3.28
N VAL A 55 -1.89 -5.57 -4.03
CA VAL A 55 -2.79 -4.44 -3.69
C VAL A 55 -4.25 -4.89 -3.57
N CYS A 56 -4.68 -5.87 -4.36
CA CYS A 56 -6.01 -6.46 -4.29
C CYS A 56 -6.25 -7.26 -3.01
N THR A 57 -5.22 -7.85 -2.40
CA THR A 57 -5.35 -8.63 -1.16
C THR A 57 -5.87 -7.77 0.00
N GLN A 58 -5.57 -6.47 -0.03
CA GLN A 58 -6.02 -5.50 0.96
C GLN A 58 -7.56 -5.40 1.00
N SER A 59 -8.22 -5.56 -0.15
CA SER A 59 -9.68 -5.49 -0.26
C SER A 59 -10.33 -6.87 -0.26
N TYR A 60 -9.73 -7.86 -0.91
CA TYR A 60 -10.30 -9.21 -0.98
C TYR A 60 -10.16 -10.03 0.31
N SER A 61 -9.15 -9.74 1.13
CA SER A 61 -8.85 -10.54 2.32
C SER A 61 -8.76 -9.69 3.58
N PHE A 62 -8.08 -8.55 3.53
CA PHE A 62 -7.67 -7.83 4.75
C PHE A 62 -8.65 -6.73 5.20
N VAL A 63 -9.66 -6.40 4.40
CA VAL A 63 -10.55 -5.24 4.59
C VAL A 63 -11.20 -5.17 5.98
N TRP A 64 -11.49 -6.33 6.58
CA TRP A 64 -12.14 -6.44 7.89
C TRP A 64 -11.19 -6.92 8.99
N TRP A 65 -9.89 -7.00 8.73
CA TRP A 65 -8.94 -7.46 9.73
C TRP A 65 -8.75 -6.42 10.82
N ASP A 66 -8.76 -6.90 12.06
CA ASP A 66 -8.31 -6.14 13.20
C ASP A 66 -6.79 -6.34 13.44
N TRP A 67 -6.28 -5.71 14.49
CA TRP A 67 -4.89 -5.88 14.89
C TRP A 67 -4.53 -7.34 15.17
N ALA A 68 -5.39 -8.10 15.87
CA ALA A 68 -5.08 -9.47 16.27
C ALA A 68 -4.92 -10.40 15.06
N ARG A 69 -5.65 -10.17 13.97
CA ARG A 69 -5.42 -10.89 12.72
C ARG A 69 -4.15 -10.44 12.00
N TRP A 70 -3.85 -9.15 11.98
CA TRP A 70 -2.62 -8.61 11.38
C TRP A 70 -1.35 -9.05 12.09
N GLU A 71 -1.35 -9.09 13.43
CA GLU A 71 -0.23 -9.58 14.23
C GLU A 71 0.14 -11.02 13.84
N ARG A 72 -0.87 -11.90 13.71
CA ARG A 72 -0.67 -13.27 13.24
C ARG A 72 -0.13 -13.33 11.81
N GLU A 73 -0.55 -12.41 10.93
CA GLU A 73 -0.03 -12.36 9.56
C GLU A 73 1.44 -11.94 9.53
N ILE A 74 1.83 -10.96 10.35
CA ILE A 74 3.21 -10.48 10.40
C ILE A 74 4.13 -11.55 11.03
N ASP A 75 3.66 -12.28 12.05
CA ASP A 75 4.39 -13.44 12.58
C ASP A 75 4.57 -14.52 11.50
N TRP A 76 3.52 -14.82 10.72
CA TRP A 76 3.61 -15.75 9.59
C TRP A 76 4.59 -15.24 8.52
N MET A 77 4.55 -13.95 8.18
CA MET A 77 5.50 -13.30 7.26
C MET A 77 6.94 -13.48 7.75
N ALA A 78 7.20 -13.22 9.04
CA ALA A 78 8.53 -13.36 9.65
C ALA A 78 9.02 -14.82 9.62
N LEU A 79 8.18 -15.78 10.00
CA LEU A 79 8.49 -17.22 9.93
C LEU A 79 8.80 -17.66 8.49
N ASN A 80 8.17 -17.05 7.48
CA ASN A 80 8.43 -17.34 6.07
C ASN A 80 9.56 -16.47 5.48
N GLY A 81 10.27 -15.70 6.30
CA GLY A 81 11.42 -14.90 5.90
C GLY A 81 11.08 -13.70 5.01
N ILE A 82 9.84 -13.25 4.99
CA ILE A 82 9.41 -12.06 4.24
C ILE A 82 10.05 -10.83 4.86
N ASN A 83 10.65 -9.99 4.02
CA ASN A 83 11.32 -8.76 4.46
C ASN A 83 10.93 -7.51 3.66
N LEU A 84 10.06 -7.64 2.66
CA LEU A 84 9.49 -6.53 1.91
C LEU A 84 7.99 -6.81 1.74
N ALA A 85 7.11 -5.92 2.16
CA ALA A 85 5.66 -6.13 2.01
C ALA A 85 4.90 -4.81 2.06
N LEU A 86 3.70 -4.78 1.50
CA LEU A 86 2.86 -3.58 1.53
C LEU A 86 2.35 -3.31 2.96
N ALA A 87 2.30 -2.03 3.33
CA ALA A 87 1.61 -1.56 4.53
C ALA A 87 0.58 -0.49 4.12
N TRP A 88 -0.55 -0.94 3.54
CA TRP A 88 -1.48 -0.09 2.78
C TRP A 88 -2.65 0.50 3.59
N SER A 89 -2.75 0.20 4.89
CA SER A 89 -3.86 0.68 5.73
C SER A 89 -3.76 2.18 5.99
N GLY A 90 -4.92 2.85 6.09
CA GLY A 90 -5.03 4.25 6.54
C GLY A 90 -4.78 5.32 5.47
N GLN A 91 -4.37 4.95 4.25
CA GLN A 91 -4.00 5.94 3.23
C GLN A 91 -5.14 6.89 2.81
N GLU A 92 -6.41 6.47 2.89
CA GLU A 92 -7.56 7.37 2.64
C GLU A 92 -7.67 8.48 3.70
N ALA A 93 -7.25 8.21 4.94
CA ALA A 93 -7.23 9.23 5.99
C ALA A 93 -6.16 10.29 5.72
N ILE A 94 -5.03 9.90 5.12
CA ILE A 94 -3.98 10.82 4.68
C ILE A 94 -4.48 11.64 3.49
N TRP A 95 -5.08 10.99 2.49
CA TRP A 95 -5.69 11.70 1.36
C TRP A 95 -6.79 12.67 1.80
N GLN A 96 -7.61 12.33 2.80
CA GLN A 96 -8.59 13.26 3.36
C GLN A 96 -7.92 14.54 3.89
N ARG A 97 -6.82 14.44 4.63
CA ARG A 97 -6.07 15.62 5.12
C ARG A 97 -5.53 16.46 3.97
N VAL A 98 -4.96 15.80 2.96
CA VAL A 98 -4.41 16.44 1.75
C VAL A 98 -5.50 17.21 1.01
N TYR A 99 -6.63 16.56 0.73
CA TYR A 99 -7.72 17.18 -0.03
C TYR A 99 -8.39 18.32 0.73
N LEU A 100 -8.58 18.20 2.06
CA LEU A 100 -9.04 19.32 2.88
C LEU A 100 -8.07 20.51 2.82
N ALA A 101 -6.76 20.25 2.91
CA ALA A 101 -5.73 21.29 2.81
C ALA A 101 -5.69 21.96 1.42
N LEU A 102 -6.09 21.24 0.37
CA LEU A 102 -6.22 21.76 -1.00
C LEU A 102 -7.57 22.46 -1.26
N GLY A 103 -8.50 22.48 -0.30
CA GLY A 103 -9.77 23.21 -0.39
C GLY A 103 -10.95 22.39 -0.93
N LEU A 104 -10.84 21.06 -0.96
CA LEU A 104 -12.01 20.19 -1.18
C LEU A 104 -12.88 20.20 0.08
N THR A 105 -14.19 20.10 -0.12
CA THR A 105 -15.15 19.93 0.96
C THR A 105 -15.18 18.49 1.45
N GLN A 106 -15.62 18.28 2.69
CA GLN A 106 -15.79 16.93 3.22
C GLN A 106 -16.77 16.09 2.38
N THR A 107 -17.80 16.70 1.81
CA THR A 107 -18.77 16.03 0.94
C THR A 107 -18.10 15.50 -0.33
N GLU A 108 -17.30 16.32 -1.02
CA GLU A 108 -16.56 15.89 -2.22
C GLU A 108 -15.57 14.76 -1.93
N ILE A 109 -14.94 14.78 -0.75
CA ILE A 109 -14.03 13.70 -0.33
C ILE A 109 -14.81 12.40 -0.05
N ASN A 110 -15.95 12.52 0.63
CA ASN A 110 -16.81 11.37 0.92
C ASN A 110 -17.36 10.72 -0.36
N GLU A 111 -17.70 11.54 -1.36
CA GLU A 111 -18.19 11.09 -2.67
C GLU A 111 -17.07 10.51 -3.55
N PHE A 112 -15.81 10.85 -3.30
CA PHE A 112 -14.68 10.35 -4.10
C PHE A 112 -14.27 8.91 -3.75
N PHE A 113 -14.15 8.58 -2.46
CA PHE A 113 -13.69 7.25 -2.07
C PHE A 113 -14.74 6.17 -2.35
N THR A 114 -14.29 4.98 -2.71
CA THR A 114 -15.14 3.79 -2.78
C THR A 114 -15.50 3.28 -1.39
N GLY A 115 -16.41 2.33 -1.31
CA GLY A 115 -16.60 1.49 -0.12
C GLY A 115 -15.33 0.70 0.24
N PRO A 116 -15.19 0.23 1.50
CA PRO A 116 -13.98 -0.44 1.98
C PRO A 116 -13.52 -1.63 1.12
N ALA A 117 -14.48 -2.43 0.64
CA ALA A 117 -14.22 -3.64 -0.13
C ALA A 117 -13.71 -3.39 -1.56
N PHE A 118 -13.66 -2.13 -2.00
CA PHE A 118 -13.24 -1.74 -3.35
C PHE A 118 -12.02 -0.80 -3.37
N LEU A 119 -11.43 -0.51 -2.21
CA LEU A 119 -10.35 0.47 -2.07
C LEU A 119 -9.11 0.13 -2.89
N ALA A 120 -8.79 -1.15 -3.14
CA ALA A 120 -7.69 -1.51 -4.03
C ALA A 120 -7.82 -0.83 -5.41
N TRP A 121 -8.99 -0.94 -6.04
CA TRP A 121 -9.27 -0.30 -7.34
C TRP A 121 -9.49 1.21 -7.23
N GLY A 122 -9.96 1.70 -6.08
CA GLY A 122 -9.99 3.13 -5.79
C GLY A 122 -8.60 3.76 -5.83
N ARG A 123 -7.63 3.13 -5.15
CA ARG A 123 -6.25 3.61 -5.04
C ARG A 123 -5.50 3.58 -6.36
N MET A 124 -5.79 2.60 -7.21
CA MET A 124 -5.22 2.46 -8.56
C MET A 124 -5.89 3.36 -9.60
N GLY A 125 -6.90 4.17 -9.22
CA GLY A 125 -7.62 5.05 -10.15
C GLY A 125 -8.60 4.34 -11.09
N ASN A 126 -8.79 3.02 -10.94
CA ASN A 126 -9.76 2.27 -11.73
C ASN A 126 -11.20 2.63 -11.35
N LEU A 127 -11.44 2.85 -10.05
CA LEU A 127 -12.73 3.22 -9.51
C LEU A 127 -12.66 4.49 -8.67
N HIS A 128 -13.81 5.11 -8.48
CA HIS A 128 -14.11 6.08 -7.43
C HIS A 128 -15.58 5.91 -7.03
N THR A 129 -15.99 6.47 -5.90
CA THR A 129 -17.39 6.62 -5.45
C THR A 129 -18.15 5.32 -5.10
N TRP A 130 -17.97 4.23 -5.86
CA TRP A 130 -18.75 3.00 -5.77
C TRP A 130 -18.84 2.46 -4.35
N ASP A 131 -20.07 2.29 -3.86
CA ASP A 131 -20.40 1.70 -2.55
C ASP A 131 -19.81 2.45 -1.34
N GLY A 132 -19.46 3.73 -1.52
CA GLY A 132 -19.09 4.65 -0.45
C GLY A 132 -20.31 5.30 0.24
N PRO A 133 -20.10 6.26 1.16
CA PRO A 133 -18.82 6.81 1.60
C PRO A 133 -18.15 5.97 2.70
N LEU A 134 -16.86 6.22 2.94
CA LEU A 134 -16.17 5.69 4.12
C LEU A 134 -16.67 6.41 5.39
N PRO A 135 -17.17 5.69 6.41
CA PRO A 135 -17.60 6.34 7.66
C PRO A 135 -16.39 6.85 8.45
N PRO A 136 -16.52 7.88 9.30
CA PRO A 136 -15.41 8.42 10.10
C PRO A 136 -14.66 7.36 10.94
N SER A 137 -15.40 6.35 11.44
CA SER A 137 -14.81 5.24 12.20
C SER A 137 -13.82 4.40 11.39
N TRP A 138 -13.95 4.37 10.05
CA TRP A 138 -13.00 3.68 9.17
C TRP A 138 -11.61 4.30 9.29
N HIS A 139 -11.50 5.62 9.13
CA HIS A 139 -10.23 6.33 9.22
C HIS A 139 -9.56 6.14 10.59
N ILE A 140 -10.32 6.26 11.68
CA ILE A 140 -9.81 6.08 13.04
C ILE A 140 -9.23 4.66 13.21
N LYS A 141 -9.97 3.62 12.80
CA LYS A 141 -9.54 2.23 12.92
C LYS A 141 -8.32 1.92 12.05
N GLN A 142 -8.30 2.42 10.81
CA GLN A 142 -7.22 2.15 9.87
C GLN A 142 -5.93 2.88 10.22
N LEU A 143 -5.99 4.11 10.75
CA LEU A 143 -4.82 4.80 11.30
C LEU A 143 -4.24 4.03 12.49
N TYR A 144 -5.08 3.66 13.47
CA TYR A 144 -4.67 2.83 14.61
C TYR A 144 -4.01 1.52 14.14
N LEU A 145 -4.60 0.85 13.16
CA LEU A 145 -4.09 -0.42 12.65
C LEU A 145 -2.73 -0.25 11.98
N GLN A 146 -2.59 0.77 11.12
CA GLN A 146 -1.38 1.01 10.35
C GLN A 146 -0.18 1.29 11.25
N HIS A 147 -0.33 2.11 12.30
CA HIS A 147 0.73 2.36 13.28
C HIS A 147 1.27 1.05 13.87
N ARG A 148 0.38 0.15 14.31
CA ARG A 148 0.78 -1.14 14.89
C ARG A 148 1.42 -2.08 13.87
N VAL A 149 0.91 -2.10 12.63
CA VAL A 149 1.47 -2.90 11.53
C VAL A 149 2.90 -2.46 11.25
N LEU A 150 3.13 -1.17 11.09
CA LEU A 150 4.46 -0.60 10.81
C LEU A 150 5.44 -0.89 11.95
N ASP A 151 5.07 -0.61 13.19
CA ASP A 151 5.92 -0.87 14.36
C ASP A 151 6.33 -2.34 14.42
N ARG A 152 5.38 -3.26 14.20
CA ARG A 152 5.66 -4.70 14.26
C ARG A 152 6.54 -5.16 13.09
N MET A 153 6.26 -4.71 11.87
CA MET A 153 7.09 -5.01 10.70
C MET A 153 8.54 -4.54 10.90
N ARG A 154 8.72 -3.28 11.32
CA ARG A 154 10.03 -2.68 11.61
C ARG A 154 10.75 -3.37 12.76
N SER A 155 10.03 -3.85 13.79
CA SER A 155 10.63 -4.61 14.90
C SER A 155 11.31 -5.92 14.44
N PHE A 156 10.84 -6.52 13.34
CA PHE A 156 11.50 -7.68 12.73
C PHE A 156 12.61 -7.30 11.73
N GLY A 157 12.73 -6.02 11.37
CA GLY A 157 13.57 -5.54 10.28
C GLY A 157 12.98 -5.83 8.91
N MET A 158 11.65 -5.85 8.77
CA MET A 158 10.98 -5.79 7.47
C MET A 158 10.95 -4.35 6.98
N THR A 159 11.01 -4.17 5.66
CA THR A 159 10.77 -2.89 4.98
C THR A 159 9.31 -2.84 4.55
N PRO A 160 8.44 -2.08 5.23
CA PRO A 160 7.11 -1.80 4.72
C PRO A 160 7.22 -0.88 3.51
N VAL A 161 6.63 -1.29 2.39
CA VAL A 161 6.38 -0.38 1.28
C VAL A 161 5.28 0.57 1.74
N LEU A 162 5.37 1.87 1.43
CA LEU A 162 4.33 2.89 1.65
C LEU A 162 3.73 3.41 0.32
N PRO A 163 2.46 3.83 0.24
CA PRO A 163 1.87 4.30 -1.01
C PRO A 163 2.45 5.68 -1.42
N ALA A 164 2.38 6.01 -2.71
CA ALA A 164 2.69 7.33 -3.24
C ALA A 164 1.63 7.78 -4.27
N PHE A 165 1.67 9.06 -4.62
CA PHE A 165 0.76 9.65 -5.60
C PHE A 165 1.11 9.20 -7.03
N ALA A 166 0.12 8.69 -7.76
CA ALA A 166 0.29 8.18 -9.13
C ALA A 166 -0.36 9.05 -10.22
N GLY A 167 -0.87 10.25 -9.88
CA GLY A 167 -1.49 11.18 -10.84
C GLY A 167 -3.03 11.22 -10.84
N HIS A 168 -3.70 10.22 -10.25
CA HIS A 168 -5.17 10.16 -10.19
C HIS A 168 -5.74 11.14 -9.17
N VAL A 169 -6.71 11.97 -9.58
CA VAL A 169 -7.32 13.01 -8.73
C VAL A 169 -8.86 13.00 -8.82
N PRO A 170 -9.57 13.43 -7.76
CA PRO A 170 -11.01 13.66 -7.84
C PRO A 170 -11.34 14.81 -8.80
N GLU A 171 -12.51 14.74 -9.45
CA GLU A 171 -13.01 15.82 -10.32
C GLU A 171 -13.08 17.17 -9.58
N ALA A 172 -13.37 17.16 -8.28
CA ALA A 172 -13.40 18.35 -7.42
C ALA A 172 -12.06 19.13 -7.37
N VAL A 173 -10.92 18.51 -7.74
CA VAL A 173 -9.65 19.23 -7.92
C VAL A 173 -9.78 20.30 -9.02
N THR A 174 -10.56 20.06 -10.06
CA THR A 174 -10.80 21.06 -11.13
C THR A 174 -11.65 22.23 -10.66
N ARG A 175 -12.41 22.10 -9.57
CA ARG A 175 -13.13 23.22 -8.95
C ARG A 175 -12.18 24.16 -8.23
N VAL A 176 -11.25 23.60 -7.44
CA VAL A 176 -10.28 24.39 -6.66
C VAL A 176 -9.12 24.91 -7.52
N PHE A 177 -8.73 24.15 -8.53
CA PHE A 177 -7.69 24.51 -9.50
C PHE A 177 -8.24 24.42 -10.93
N PRO A 178 -9.01 25.42 -11.40
CA PRO A 178 -9.72 25.35 -12.69
C PRO A 178 -8.84 25.37 -13.95
N GLN A 179 -7.53 25.56 -13.79
CA GLN A 179 -6.56 25.60 -14.89
C GLN A 179 -5.74 24.31 -15.01
N VAL A 180 -5.97 23.30 -14.14
CA VAL A 180 -5.23 22.03 -14.23
C VAL A 180 -5.53 21.32 -15.54
N ASN A 181 -4.48 20.78 -16.14
CA ASN A 181 -4.56 19.93 -17.30
C ASN A 181 -4.80 18.48 -16.86
N VAL A 182 -5.98 17.97 -17.16
CA VAL A 182 -6.41 16.62 -16.76
C VAL A 182 -6.96 15.87 -17.96
N THR A 183 -6.60 14.59 -18.05
CA THR A 183 -7.19 13.66 -19.01
C THR A 183 -8.22 12.80 -18.29
N LYS A 184 -9.44 12.71 -18.82
CA LYS A 184 -10.42 11.74 -18.35
C LYS A 184 -10.11 10.37 -18.93
N MET A 185 -9.87 9.38 -18.07
CA MET A 185 -9.56 8.01 -18.47
C MET A 185 -10.80 7.29 -19.01
N GLY A 186 -10.58 6.14 -19.66
CA GLY A 186 -11.65 5.26 -20.12
C GLY A 186 -12.41 4.57 -18.98
N SER A 187 -13.54 3.95 -19.32
CA SER A 187 -14.27 3.05 -18.41
C SER A 187 -13.41 1.81 -18.11
N TRP A 188 -13.34 1.45 -16.82
CA TRP A 188 -12.74 0.20 -16.36
C TRP A 188 -13.81 -0.73 -15.78
N GLY A 189 -13.68 -2.04 -16.01
CA GLY A 189 -14.57 -3.05 -15.44
C GLY A 189 -16.06 -2.90 -15.81
N HIS A 190 -16.36 -2.27 -16.94
CA HIS A 190 -17.73 -1.92 -17.38
C HIS A 190 -18.50 -0.96 -16.47
N PHE A 191 -17.83 -0.31 -15.51
CA PHE A 191 -18.42 0.78 -14.74
C PHE A 191 -18.55 2.03 -15.61
N ASN A 192 -19.70 2.69 -15.53
CA ASN A 192 -19.88 4.00 -16.17
C ASN A 192 -19.06 5.07 -15.44
N CYS A 193 -18.96 6.27 -16.02
CA CYS A 193 -18.13 7.35 -15.49
C CYS A 193 -18.63 7.98 -14.18
N SER A 194 -19.71 7.49 -13.59
CA SER A 194 -20.09 7.86 -12.21
C SER A 194 -19.20 7.15 -11.18
N TYR A 195 -18.54 6.06 -11.58
CA TYR A 195 -17.77 5.18 -10.69
C TYR A 195 -16.36 4.85 -11.20
N SER A 196 -16.01 5.31 -12.40
CA SER A 196 -14.75 5.05 -13.11
C SER A 196 -14.48 6.24 -14.04
N CYS A 197 -13.60 6.10 -15.05
CA CYS A 197 -13.18 7.23 -15.89
C CYS A 197 -12.49 8.33 -15.05
N SER A 198 -11.53 7.91 -14.19
CA SER A 198 -10.77 8.81 -13.32
C SER A 198 -10.16 9.98 -14.09
N PHE A 199 -10.03 11.12 -13.42
CA PHE A 199 -9.21 12.22 -13.92
C PHE A 199 -7.75 11.91 -13.60
N LEU A 200 -6.90 11.95 -14.63
CA LEU A 200 -5.46 11.81 -14.55
C LEU A 200 -4.82 13.18 -14.80
N LEU A 201 -4.11 13.70 -13.80
CA LEU A 201 -3.37 14.96 -13.92
C LEU A 201 -2.22 14.80 -14.91
N ALA A 202 -2.05 15.79 -15.81
CA ALA A 202 -0.98 15.76 -16.79
C ALA A 202 0.39 15.78 -16.09
N PRO A 203 1.40 15.06 -16.59
CA PRO A 203 2.68 14.92 -15.89
C PRO A 203 3.42 16.25 -15.69
N GLU A 204 3.27 17.17 -16.64
CA GLU A 204 3.92 18.49 -16.62
C GLU A 204 3.04 19.58 -15.97
N ASP A 205 1.88 19.21 -15.42
CA ASP A 205 1.03 20.17 -14.73
C ASP A 205 1.73 20.66 -13.44
N PRO A 206 1.80 21.97 -13.18
CA PRO A 206 2.45 22.50 -11.98
C PRO A 206 1.88 21.96 -10.66
N MET A 207 0.63 21.49 -10.65
CA MET A 207 0.00 20.89 -9.46
C MET A 207 0.44 19.45 -9.20
N PHE A 208 1.04 18.75 -10.16
CA PHE A 208 1.49 17.37 -9.99
C PHE A 208 2.50 17.23 -8.83
N PRO A 209 3.64 17.94 -8.83
CA PRO A 209 4.60 17.87 -7.73
C PRO A 209 4.01 18.43 -6.43
N VAL A 210 3.09 19.40 -6.49
CA VAL A 210 2.46 19.98 -5.29
C VAL A 210 1.61 18.94 -4.58
N ILE A 211 0.71 18.26 -5.29
CA ILE A 211 -0.19 17.25 -4.72
C ILE A 211 0.63 16.03 -4.27
N GLY A 212 1.51 15.53 -5.12
CA GLY A 212 2.33 14.35 -4.81
C GLY A 212 3.21 14.57 -3.58
N SER A 213 3.90 15.71 -3.51
CA SER A 213 4.75 16.03 -2.36
C SER A 213 3.94 16.30 -1.09
N LEU A 214 2.75 16.90 -1.20
CA LEU A 214 1.89 17.13 -0.04
C LEU A 214 1.39 15.81 0.55
N PHE A 215 0.95 14.88 -0.30
CA PHE A 215 0.56 13.53 0.14
C PHE A 215 1.72 12.82 0.84
N LEU A 216 2.90 12.80 0.21
CA LEU A 216 4.03 12.08 0.76
C LEU A 216 4.51 12.70 2.08
N ARG A 217 4.54 14.03 2.19
CA ARG A 217 4.85 14.72 3.46
C ARG A 217 3.87 14.36 4.57
N GLU A 218 2.57 14.38 4.31
CA GLU A 218 1.56 14.03 5.32
C GLU A 218 1.64 12.54 5.72
N LEU A 219 1.93 11.66 4.74
CA LEU A 219 2.14 10.23 4.99
C LEU A 219 3.36 9.99 5.88
N VAL A 220 4.51 10.56 5.51
CA VAL A 220 5.78 10.42 6.25
C VAL A 220 5.68 11.07 7.64
N LYS A 221 5.00 12.21 7.75
CA LYS A 221 4.75 12.86 9.04
C LYS A 221 3.93 11.98 9.99
N GLU A 222 2.94 11.27 9.47
CA GLU A 222 2.13 10.36 10.28
C GLU A 222 2.90 9.07 10.61
N PHE A 223 3.56 8.46 9.64
CA PHE A 223 4.00 7.06 9.74
C PHE A 223 5.51 6.83 9.69
N GLY A 224 6.32 7.87 9.48
CA GLY A 224 7.71 7.72 9.05
C GLY A 224 7.80 7.05 7.67
N THR A 225 9.00 6.60 7.29
CA THR A 225 9.22 5.87 6.04
C THR A 225 10.41 4.92 6.13
N ASP A 226 10.45 3.98 5.20
CA ASP A 226 11.56 3.04 4.96
C ASP A 226 12.01 3.11 3.49
N HIS A 227 11.75 4.26 2.84
CA HIS A 227 12.26 4.69 1.54
C HIS A 227 11.85 3.84 0.33
N ILE A 228 10.83 2.98 0.45
CA ILE A 228 10.28 2.24 -0.69
C ILE A 228 8.81 2.58 -0.84
N TYR A 229 8.45 3.08 -2.02
CA TYR A 229 7.11 3.55 -2.33
C TYR A 229 6.46 2.76 -3.47
N GLY A 230 5.15 2.53 -3.37
CA GLY A 230 4.34 1.90 -4.42
C GLY A 230 3.40 2.92 -5.08
N ALA A 231 3.43 3.00 -6.41
CA ALA A 231 2.53 3.80 -7.22
C ALA A 231 2.37 3.19 -8.63
N ASP A 232 1.14 3.11 -9.12
CA ASP A 232 0.81 2.53 -10.43
C ASP A 232 -0.23 3.42 -11.14
N THR A 233 0.18 4.15 -12.17
CA THR A 233 -0.70 5.10 -12.91
C THR A 233 -1.59 4.41 -13.95
N PHE A 234 -1.14 3.28 -14.51
CA PHE A 234 -1.78 2.67 -15.69
C PHE A 234 -2.16 1.21 -15.45
N ASN A 235 -2.39 0.80 -14.20
CA ASN A 235 -2.81 -0.57 -13.90
C ASN A 235 -4.17 -0.86 -14.55
N GLU A 236 -4.17 -1.76 -15.54
CA GLU A 236 -5.34 -2.11 -16.36
C GLU A 236 -6.03 -0.90 -17.04
N MET A 237 -5.29 0.20 -17.23
CA MET A 237 -5.80 1.39 -17.90
C MET A 237 -4.87 1.77 -19.04
N GLN A 238 -5.41 1.91 -20.24
CA GLN A 238 -4.62 2.32 -21.40
C GLN A 238 -4.20 3.79 -21.25
N PRO A 239 -2.89 4.13 -21.33
CA PRO A 239 -2.45 5.51 -21.34
C PRO A 239 -3.05 6.27 -22.53
N PRO A 240 -3.30 7.59 -22.41
CA PRO A 240 -3.90 8.38 -23.48
C PRO A 240 -2.99 8.56 -24.70
N SER A 241 -1.69 8.27 -24.56
CA SER A 241 -0.72 8.26 -25.65
C SER A 241 0.26 7.11 -25.49
N SER A 242 0.61 6.47 -26.59
CA SER A 242 1.68 5.47 -26.68
C SER A 242 3.04 6.08 -27.02
N ALA A 243 3.13 7.41 -27.14
CA ALA A 243 4.39 8.09 -27.43
C ALA A 243 5.39 7.88 -26.29
N PRO A 244 6.63 7.44 -26.58
CA PRO A 244 7.63 7.21 -25.54
C PRO A 244 7.91 8.44 -24.66
N SER A 245 7.88 9.64 -25.24
CA SER A 245 8.07 10.90 -24.49
C SER A 245 6.97 11.13 -23.46
N TYR A 246 5.70 10.85 -23.79
CA TYR A 246 4.59 10.97 -22.85
C TYR A 246 4.72 9.96 -21.70
N LEU A 247 5.03 8.70 -22.01
CA LEU A 247 5.16 7.65 -21.01
C LEU A 247 6.35 7.90 -20.06
N ALA A 248 7.45 8.41 -20.60
CA ALA A 248 8.61 8.84 -19.81
C ALA A 248 8.25 10.00 -18.88
N ALA A 249 7.56 11.04 -19.38
CA ALA A 249 7.12 12.17 -18.57
C ALA A 249 6.18 11.74 -17.44
N ALA A 250 5.20 10.86 -17.73
CA ALA A 250 4.26 10.34 -16.73
C ALA A 250 4.97 9.60 -15.58
N THR A 251 5.92 8.73 -15.92
CA THR A 251 6.72 8.01 -14.91
C THR A 251 7.64 8.96 -14.14
N THR A 252 8.29 9.89 -14.85
CA THR A 252 9.22 10.87 -14.26
C THR A 252 8.50 11.75 -13.24
N ALA A 253 7.31 12.25 -13.57
CA ALA A 253 6.54 13.11 -12.65
C ALA A 253 6.20 12.41 -11.32
N VAL A 254 5.83 11.12 -11.36
CA VAL A 254 5.59 10.31 -10.15
C VAL A 254 6.87 10.17 -9.33
N TYR A 255 7.99 9.80 -9.98
CA TYR A 255 9.26 9.60 -9.29
C TYR A 255 9.81 10.91 -8.70
N GLU A 256 9.77 12.01 -9.46
CA GLU A 256 10.18 13.33 -9.01
C GLU A 256 9.36 13.82 -7.82
N ALA A 257 8.05 13.55 -7.80
CA ALA A 257 7.22 13.86 -6.64
C ALA A 257 7.61 13.07 -5.38
N MET A 258 8.15 11.85 -5.54
CA MET A 258 8.71 11.09 -4.41
C MET A 258 10.02 11.71 -3.92
N ILE A 259 11.00 11.88 -4.81
CA ILE A 259 12.34 12.37 -4.45
C ILE A 259 12.37 13.85 -4.05
N ALA A 260 11.32 14.61 -4.37
CA ALA A 260 11.14 15.98 -3.87
C ALA A 260 10.89 16.04 -2.34
N VAL A 261 10.51 14.91 -1.72
CA VAL A 261 10.28 14.80 -0.27
C VAL A 261 11.29 13.87 0.38
N ASP A 262 11.59 12.75 -0.25
CA ASP A 262 12.51 11.72 0.25
C ASP A 262 13.52 11.33 -0.82
N THR A 263 14.75 11.86 -0.72
CA THR A 263 15.81 11.64 -1.71
C THR A 263 16.32 10.20 -1.78
N GLU A 264 15.93 9.34 -0.83
CA GLU A 264 16.30 7.92 -0.79
C GLU A 264 15.24 6.99 -1.43
N ALA A 265 14.16 7.57 -1.97
CA ALA A 265 13.06 6.87 -2.65
C ALA A 265 13.47 6.04 -3.88
#